data_AF-A0A7V0JGR5-F1
#
_entry.id   AF-A0A7V0JGR5-F1
#
_cell.length_a   1.000
_cell.length_b   1.000
_cell.length_c   1.000
_cell.angle_alpha   90.00
_cell.angle_beta   90.00
_cell.angle_gamma   90.00
#
_symmetry.space_group_name_H-M   'P 1'
#
loop_
_entity.id
_entity.type
_entity.pdbx_description
1 polymer ?
#
loop_
_entity_poly.entity_id
_entity_poly.type
_entity_poly.pdbx_seq_one_letter_code
_entity_poly.pdbx_strand_id
1 'polypeptide(L)'
;MNVGPGGTQLTLRYAEEGDRFRPLGSPGEKKLFRFLTDRKVSRFDKRSTPVLEREGEIIWVVGHRIAESVRVRNVTDQTWRLSLLQLED
;
A
#
# COMPACT_ATOMS: atom_id res chain seq x y z
N MET A 1 -12.10 -9.24 -2.55
CA MET A 1 -11.49 -10.58 -2.49
C MET A 1 -10.60 -10.61 -1.27
N ASN A 2 -10.83 -11.56 -0.36
CA ASN A 2 -10.11 -11.68 0.91
C ASN A 2 -9.08 -12.79 0.73
N VAL A 3 -7.81 -12.43 0.58
CA VAL A 3 -6.74 -13.39 0.27
C VAL A 3 -5.55 -13.12 1.17
N GLY A 4 -5.61 -13.58 2.42
CA GLY A 4 -4.44 -13.59 3.30
C GLY A 4 -4.24 -14.94 3.98
N PRO A 5 -2.99 -15.30 4.33
CA PRO A 5 -2.68 -16.51 5.08
C PRO A 5 -3.32 -16.51 6.48
N GLY A 6 -3.67 -17.69 6.99
CA GLY A 6 -4.02 -17.87 8.41
C GLY A 6 -5.25 -17.09 8.88
N GLY A 7 -6.17 -16.73 7.98
CA GLY A 7 -7.36 -15.95 8.32
C GLY A 7 -7.15 -14.43 8.35
N THR A 8 -5.98 -13.95 7.93
CA THR A 8 -5.72 -12.50 7.81
C THR A 8 -6.48 -11.93 6.63
N GLN A 9 -7.26 -10.88 6.86
CA GLN A 9 -8.03 -10.15 5.88
C GLN A 9 -7.12 -9.17 5.10
N LEU A 10 -6.86 -9.49 3.83
CA LEU A 10 -6.27 -8.55 2.88
C LEU A 10 -7.34 -7.94 1.99
N THR A 11 -7.36 -6.61 1.91
CA THR A 11 -8.32 -5.85 1.09
C THR A 11 -7.55 -5.00 0.09
N LEU A 12 -7.79 -5.23 -1.21
CA LEU A 12 -7.34 -4.32 -2.26
C LEU A 12 -8.51 -3.37 -2.59
N ARG A 13 -8.28 -2.07 -2.42
CA ARG A 13 -9.25 -1.03 -2.76
C ARG A 13 -8.56 0.16 -3.41
N TYR A 14 -9.34 1.11 -3.89
CA TYR A 14 -8.81 2.40 -4.31
C TYR A 14 -8.57 3.33 -3.12
N ALA A 15 -7.61 4.22 -3.26
CA ALA A 15 -7.29 5.22 -2.25
C ALA A 15 -8.43 6.22 -2.08
N GLU A 16 -8.70 6.56 -0.82
CA GLU A 16 -9.78 7.44 -0.39
C GLU A 16 -9.24 8.70 0.29
N GLU A 17 -10.07 9.74 0.31
CA GLU A 17 -9.70 10.97 0.99
C GLU A 17 -9.74 10.77 2.51
N GLY A 18 -8.69 11.21 3.18
CA GLY A 18 -8.52 10.96 4.61
C GLY A 18 -7.63 9.74 4.92
N ASP A 19 -7.35 8.89 3.93
CA ASP A 19 -6.42 7.77 4.07
C ASP A 19 -5.07 8.21 4.62
N ARG A 20 -4.51 7.35 5.46
CA ARG A 20 -3.20 7.55 6.05
C ARG A 20 -2.45 6.24 6.14
N PHE A 21 -1.13 6.35 6.07
CA PHE A 21 -0.23 5.22 6.24
C PHE A 21 1.14 5.73 6.67
N ARG A 22 1.98 4.85 7.21
CA ARG A 22 3.38 5.17 7.54
C ARG A 22 4.30 4.61 6.45
N PRO A 23 4.81 5.42 5.51
CA PRO A 23 5.69 4.91 4.46
C PRO A 23 6.98 4.32 5.05
N LEU A 24 7.51 3.28 4.43
CA LEU A 24 8.79 2.69 4.80
C LEU A 24 9.92 3.73 4.81
N GLY A 25 10.58 3.89 5.95
CA GLY A 25 11.65 4.85 6.21
C GLY A 25 11.15 6.24 6.66
N SER A 26 9.85 6.43 6.81
CA SER A 26 9.26 7.68 7.29
C SER A 26 9.27 7.75 8.82
N PRO A 27 9.57 8.92 9.44
CA PRO A 27 9.53 9.08 10.89
C PRO A 27 8.12 8.88 11.46
N GLY A 28 7.07 9.06 10.65
CA GLY A 28 5.70 8.86 11.07
C GLY A 28 4.71 8.72 9.91
N GLU A 29 3.45 8.69 10.27
CA GLU A 29 2.30 8.55 9.39
C GLU A 29 2.08 9.79 8.51
N LYS A 30 1.59 9.59 7.30
CA LYS A 30 1.30 10.64 6.32
C LYS A 30 -0.11 10.47 5.75
N LYS A 31 -0.77 11.61 5.45
CA LYS A 31 -1.94 11.62 4.58
C LYS A 31 -1.55 11.05 3.21
N LEU A 32 -2.27 10.03 2.75
CA LEU A 32 -1.94 9.30 1.53
C LEU A 32 -2.02 10.22 0.31
N PHE A 33 -3.08 11.02 0.18
CA PHE A 33 -3.18 11.98 -0.93
C PHE A 33 -2.08 13.04 -0.93
N ARG A 34 -1.56 13.44 0.24
CA ARG A 34 -0.39 14.33 0.32
C ARG A 34 0.87 13.61 -0.17
N PHE A 35 1.08 12.38 0.27
CA PHE A 35 2.18 11.53 -0.20
C PHE A 35 2.16 11.31 -1.73
N LEU A 36 0.98 11.17 -2.33
CA LEU A 36 0.80 11.07 -3.78
C LEU A 36 1.00 12.42 -4.49
N THR A 37 0.59 13.55 -3.89
CA THR A 37 0.93 14.90 -4.40
C THR A 37 2.43 15.08 -4.51
N ASP A 38 3.19 14.69 -3.47
CA ASP A 38 4.66 14.81 -3.47
C ASP A 38 5.31 13.98 -4.59
N ARG A 39 4.59 12.98 -5.11
CA ARG A 39 4.98 12.13 -6.26
C ARG A 39 4.42 12.58 -7.59
N LYS A 40 3.82 13.78 -7.64
CA LYS A 40 3.21 14.38 -8.84
C LYS A 40 2.06 13.55 -9.44
N VAL A 41 1.40 12.72 -8.64
CA VAL A 41 0.18 12.03 -9.07
C VAL A 41 -0.95 13.06 -9.20
N SER A 42 -1.68 13.04 -10.32
CA SER A 42 -2.77 13.98 -10.56
C SER A 42 -3.94 13.76 -9.59
N ARG A 43 -4.84 14.74 -9.45
CA ARG A 43 -6.02 14.59 -8.57
C ARG A 43 -6.92 13.43 -9.01
N PHE A 44 -7.06 13.22 -10.33
CA PHE A 44 -7.87 12.14 -10.89
C PHE A 44 -7.21 10.78 -10.62
N ASP A 45 -5.89 10.69 -10.82
CA ASP A 45 -5.15 9.44 -10.64
C ASP A 45 -5.00 9.02 -9.18
N LYS A 46 -5.06 9.96 -8.24
CA LYS A 46 -5.02 9.65 -6.80
C LYS A 46 -6.16 8.73 -6.39
N ARG A 47 -7.38 9.00 -6.88
CA ARG A 47 -8.56 8.19 -6.55
C ARG A 47 -8.57 6.84 -7.27
N SER A 48 -7.81 6.69 -8.35
CA SER A 48 -7.62 5.40 -9.03
C SER A 48 -6.35 4.68 -8.56
N THR A 49 -5.61 5.22 -7.58
CA THR A 49 -4.41 4.56 -7.04
C THR A 49 -4.85 3.40 -6.15
N PRO A 50 -4.46 2.15 -6.45
CA PRO A 50 -4.79 1.02 -5.59
C PRO A 50 -3.97 1.03 -4.29
N VAL A 51 -4.59 0.60 -3.21
CA VAL A 51 -3.96 0.38 -1.91
C VAL A 51 -4.30 -1.02 -1.41
N LEU A 52 -3.30 -1.69 -0.85
CA LEU A 52 -3.48 -2.95 -0.14
C LEU A 52 -3.55 -2.68 1.35
N GLU A 53 -4.60 -3.19 1.97
CA GLU A 53 -4.80 -3.17 3.41
C GLU A 53 -4.64 -4.56 4.00
N ARG A 54 -4.19 -4.60 5.26
CA ARG A 54 -4.23 -5.76 6.14
C ARG A 54 -4.98 -5.36 7.40
N GLU A 55 -6.12 -5.98 7.66
CA GLU A 55 -6.97 -5.67 8.83
C GLU A 55 -7.30 -4.16 8.93
N GLY A 56 -7.56 -3.51 7.79
CA GLY A 56 -7.85 -2.08 7.70
C GLY A 56 -6.63 -1.15 7.78
N GLU A 57 -5.42 -1.68 7.99
CA GLU A 57 -4.18 -0.90 7.92
C GLU A 57 -3.64 -0.90 6.47
N ILE A 58 -3.43 0.27 5.87
CA ILE A 58 -2.76 0.38 4.56
C ILE A 58 -1.30 -0.06 4.69
N ILE A 59 -0.97 -1.20 4.07
CA ILE A 59 0.37 -1.79 4.07
C ILE A 59 1.14 -1.57 2.76
N TRP A 60 0.45 -1.21 1.67
CA TRP A 60 1.11 -0.91 0.40
C TRP A 60 0.28 0.07 -0.43
N VAL A 61 0.88 1.20 -0.80
CA VAL A 61 0.38 2.07 -1.87
C VAL A 61 0.93 1.52 -3.18
N VAL A 62 0.09 0.85 -3.96
CA VAL A 62 0.47 0.03 -5.11
C VAL A 62 1.18 0.90 -6.16
N GLY A 63 2.30 0.41 -6.70
CA GLY A 63 3.15 1.17 -7.62
C GLY A 63 3.98 2.29 -6.97
N HIS A 64 3.85 2.53 -5.66
CA HIS A 64 4.54 3.64 -4.98
C HIS A 64 5.43 3.22 -3.81
N ARG A 65 4.86 2.74 -2.69
CA ARG A 65 5.65 2.45 -1.47
C ARG A 65 4.91 1.55 -0.50
N ILE A 66 5.63 0.62 0.12
CA ILE A 66 5.13 -0.19 1.24
C ILE A 66 5.13 0.59 2.57
N ALA A 67 4.31 0.14 3.51
CA ALA A 67 4.30 0.66 4.87
C ALA A 67 5.50 0.15 5.67
N GLU A 68 5.86 0.89 6.72
CA GLU A 68 6.90 0.52 7.67
C GLU A 68 6.58 -0.79 8.42
N SER A 69 5.30 -1.07 8.67
CA SER A 69 4.81 -2.26 9.39
C SER A 69 5.03 -3.59 8.66
N VAL A 70 5.31 -3.54 7.35
CA VAL A 70 5.61 -4.72 6.51
C VAL A 70 7.05 -4.73 6.00
N ARG A 71 7.94 -3.97 6.65
CA ARG A 71 9.39 -4.02 6.37
C ARG A 71 9.91 -5.45 6.61
N VAL A 72 10.48 -6.05 5.58
CA VAL A 72 11.27 -7.29 5.72
C VAL A 72 12.58 -6.95 6.45
N ARG A 73 12.85 -7.62 7.57
CA ARG A 73 14.08 -7.40 8.36
C ARG A 73 15.08 -8.54 8.17
N ASN A 74 14.59 -9.79 8.16
CA ASN A 74 15.43 -10.97 8.00
C ASN A 74 14.94 -11.83 6.83
N VAL A 75 15.87 -12.47 6.11
CA VAL A 75 15.56 -13.38 4.99
C VAL A 75 14.80 -14.64 5.45
N THR A 76 14.86 -14.96 6.74
CA THR A 76 14.20 -16.12 7.35
C THR A 76 12.73 -15.90 7.70
N ASP A 77 12.24 -14.66 7.64
CA ASP A 77 10.84 -14.37 7.90
C ASP A 77 10.00 -14.84 6.71
N GLN A 78 8.88 -15.54 6.98
CA GLN A 78 7.92 -15.88 5.93
C GLN A 78 7.47 -14.59 5.22
N THR A 79 7.95 -14.42 4.00
CA THR A 79 7.79 -13.17 3.24
C THR A 79 6.84 -13.39 2.08
N TRP A 80 5.93 -12.44 1.89
CA TRP A 80 4.98 -12.43 0.78
C TRP A 80 5.52 -11.54 -0.34
N ARG A 81 5.52 -12.05 -1.57
CA ARG A 81 5.84 -11.26 -2.75
C ARG A 81 4.55 -10.97 -3.50
N LEU A 82 4.15 -9.70 -3.52
CA LEU A 82 3.11 -9.19 -4.42
C LEU A 82 3.78 -8.38 -5.52
N SER A 83 3.32 -8.58 -6.75
CA SER A 83 3.82 -7.86 -7.93
C SER A 83 2.65 -7.20 -8.64
N LEU A 84 2.82 -5.92 -9.00
CA LEU A 84 1.94 -5.27 -9.97
C LEU A 84 2.47 -5.62 -11.36
N LEU A 85 1.68 -6.37 -12.14
CA LEU A 85 1.98 -6.65 -13.54
C LEU A 85 1.15 -5.69 -14.39
N GLN A 86 1.80 -4.93 -15.26
CA GLN A 86 1.11 -4.26 -16.35
C GLN A 86 0.97 -5.28 -17.47
N LEU A 87 -0.27 -5.59 -17.82
CA LEU A 87 -0.55 -6.34 -19.04
C LEU A 87 -0.52 -5.31 -20.17
N GLU A 88 0.41 -5.47 -21.10
CA GLU A 88 0.35 -4.78 -22.39
C GLU A 88 -0.69 -5.51 -23.25
N ASP A 89 -1.48 -4.76 -24.03
CA ASP A 89 -2.37 -5.30 -25.07
C ASP A 89 -1.56 -5.77 -26.29
#